data_AF-A0A0D7ED63-F1
#
_entry.id   AF-A0A0D7ED63-F1
#
_cell.length_a   1.000
_cell.length_b   1.000
_cell.length_c   1.000
_cell.angle_alpha   90.00
_cell.angle_beta   90.00
_cell.angle_gamma   90.00
#
_symmetry.space_group_name_H-M   'P 1'
#
loop_
_entity.id
_entity.type
_entity.pdbx_description
1 polymer ?
#
loop_
_entity_poly.entity_id
_entity_poly.type
_entity_poly.pdbx_seq_one_letter_code
_entity_poly.pdbx_strand_id
1 'polypeptide(L)'
;MQITNNLLGAGLSAYQGGQQRVEQAASSIASANAPVLGNSQAVTEIAEITEQLIQLKVGEHSAKAGARMIQSADEVLGTLIDTQA
;
A
#
# COMPACT_ATOMS: atom_id res chain seq x y z
N MET A 1 18.14 -3.13 -19.47
CA MET A 1 18.88 -3.18 -18.19
C MET A 1 18.66 -1.96 -17.31
N GLN A 2 18.88 -0.70 -17.76
CA GLN A 2 18.68 0.49 -16.90
C GLN A 2 17.20 0.70 -16.48
N ILE A 3 16.25 0.44 -17.37
CA ILE A 3 14.81 0.60 -17.09
C ILE A 3 14.34 -0.37 -16.00
N THR A 4 14.74 -1.65 -16.08
CA THR A 4 14.36 -2.68 -15.10
C THR A 4 14.91 -2.37 -13.70
N ASN A 5 16.15 -1.89 -13.61
CA ASN A 5 16.76 -1.50 -12.33
C ASN A 5 16.04 -0.30 -11.70
N ASN A 6 15.59 0.65 -12.54
CA ASN A 6 14.82 1.80 -12.10
C ASN A 6 13.39 1.42 -11.67
N LEU A 7 12.77 0.45 -12.35
CA LEU A 7 11.44 -0.07 -12.03
C LEU A 7 11.42 -0.89 -10.74
N LEU A 8 12.45 -1.73 -10.52
CA LEU A 8 12.62 -2.50 -9.29
C LEU A 8 12.80 -1.58 -8.08
N GLY A 9 13.62 -0.54 -8.21
CA GLY A 9 13.81 0.48 -7.17
C GLY A 9 12.54 1.28 -6.88
N ALA A 10 11.79 1.67 -7.92
CA ALA A 10 10.51 2.36 -7.77
C ALA A 10 9.44 1.46 -7.12
N GLY A 11 9.35 0.19 -7.51
CA GLY A 11 8.46 -0.80 -6.94
C GLY A 11 8.75 -1.09 -5.48
N LEU A 12 10.02 -1.24 -5.11
CA LEU A 12 10.45 -1.41 -3.72
C LEU A 12 10.12 -0.17 -2.87
N SER A 13 10.39 1.02 -3.39
CA SER A 13 10.09 2.28 -2.69
C SER A 13 8.58 2.45 -2.48
N ALA A 14 7.77 2.14 -3.49
CA ALA A 14 6.31 2.15 -3.40
C ALA A 14 5.79 1.11 -2.39
N TYR A 15 6.40 -0.07 -2.36
CA TYR A 15 6.07 -1.11 -1.39
C TYR A 15 6.40 -0.68 0.05
N GLN A 16 7.62 -0.19 0.30
CA GLN A 16 8.03 0.28 1.61
C GLN A 16 7.17 1.46 2.11
N GLY A 17 6.89 2.43 1.23
CA GLY A 17 6.00 3.54 1.57
C GLY A 17 4.55 3.10 1.80
N GLY A 18 4.07 2.10 1.07
CA GLY A 18 2.77 1.46 1.30
C GLY A 18 2.71 0.77 2.65
N GLN A 19 3.72 -0.04 2.99
CA GLN A 19 3.83 -0.74 4.27
C GLN A 19 3.84 0.23 5.46
N GLN A 20 4.61 1.31 5.40
CA GLN A 20 4.64 2.30 6.47
C GLN A 20 3.27 2.97 6.69
N ARG A 21 2.55 3.26 5.61
CA ARG A 21 1.19 3.84 5.66
C ARG A 21 0.19 2.84 6.24
N VAL A 22 0.29 1.57 5.85
CA VAL A 22 -0.53 0.48 6.39
C VAL A 22 -0.32 0.35 7.90
N GLU A 23 0.93 0.33 8.36
CA GLU A 23 1.28 0.19 9.79
C GLU A 23 0.69 1.33 10.63
N GLN A 24 0.85 2.59 10.16
CA GLN A 24 0.31 3.76 10.87
C GLN A 24 -1.22 3.73 10.93
N ALA A 25 -1.88 3.45 9.81
CA ALA A 25 -3.34 3.38 9.76
C ALA A 25 -3.87 2.23 10.63
N ALA A 26 -3.23 1.06 10.58
CA ALA A 26 -3.59 -0.09 11.38
C ALA A 26 -3.45 0.20 12.89
N SER A 27 -2.36 0.85 13.30
CA SER A 27 -2.17 1.28 14.70
C SER A 27 -3.27 2.25 15.14
N SER A 28 -3.61 3.24 14.30
CA SER A 28 -4.67 4.21 14.61
C SER A 28 -6.04 3.52 14.75
N ILE A 29 -6.38 2.60 13.85
CA ILE A 29 -7.62 1.82 13.91
C ILE A 29 -7.65 0.93 15.16
N ALA A 30 -6.55 0.24 15.47
CA ALA A 30 -6.48 -0.63 16.65
C ALA A 30 -6.57 0.15 17.97
N SER A 31 -6.07 1.39 17.99
CA SER A 31 -6.19 2.29 19.14
C SER A 31 -7.56 2.96 19.26
N ALA A 32 -8.35 2.96 18.20
CA ALA A 32 -9.67 3.58 18.19
C ALA A 32 -10.66 2.72 18.99
N ASN A 33 -11.33 3.34 19.95
CA ASN A 33 -12.39 2.69 20.72
C ASN A 33 -13.67 2.60 19.88
N ALA A 34 -14.53 1.62 20.19
CA ALA A 34 -15.82 1.51 19.52
C ALA A 34 -16.68 2.76 19.84
N PRO A 35 -17.24 3.43 18.82
CA PRO A 35 -18.02 4.64 19.03
C PRO A 35 -19.28 4.35 19.84
N VAL A 36 -19.52 5.15 20.88
CA VAL A 36 -20.71 5.00 21.74
C VAL A 36 -21.91 5.65 21.05
N LEU A 37 -22.78 4.82 20.49
CA LEU A 37 -23.98 5.27 19.78
C LEU A 37 -24.90 6.07 20.72
N GLY A 38 -25.19 7.33 20.35
CA GLY A 38 -26.14 8.18 21.08
C GLY A 38 -25.63 9.59 21.43
N ASN A 39 -24.34 9.89 21.21
CA ASN A 39 -23.81 11.25 21.32
C ASN A 39 -23.46 11.82 19.93
N SER A 40 -23.41 13.15 19.80
CA SER A 40 -22.99 13.81 18.55
C SER A 40 -21.53 13.52 18.18
N GLN A 41 -20.71 13.07 19.13
CA GLN A 41 -19.29 12.74 18.93
C GLN A 41 -19.09 11.38 18.24
N ALA A 42 -20.06 10.46 18.32
CA ALA A 42 -19.99 9.17 17.63
C ALA A 42 -19.85 9.33 16.11
N VAL A 43 -20.48 10.35 15.51
CA VAL A 43 -20.36 10.63 14.07
C VAL A 43 -18.93 11.03 13.72
N THR A 44 -18.28 11.83 14.56
CA THR A 44 -16.88 12.25 14.38
C THR A 44 -15.93 11.07 14.54
N GLU A 45 -16.11 10.25 15.58
CA GLU A 45 -15.30 9.05 15.81
C GLU A 45 -15.43 8.02 14.67
N ILE A 46 -16.65 7.82 14.15
CA ILE A 46 -16.89 6.95 12.97
C ILE A 46 -16.19 7.51 11.74
N ALA A 47 -16.25 8.83 11.51
CA ALA A 47 -15.61 9.47 10.37
C ALA A 47 -14.07 9.34 10.45
N GLU A 48 -13.48 9.52 11.63
CA GLU A 48 -12.04 9.33 11.84
C GLU A 48 -11.59 7.89 11.59
N ILE A 49 -12.30 6.89 12.15
CA ILE A 49 -12.01 5.47 11.90
C ILE A 49 -12.13 5.14 10.40
N THR A 50 -13.16 5.68 9.73
CA THR A 50 -13.38 5.47 8.30
C THR A 50 -12.23 6.05 7.47
N GLU A 51 -11.76 7.26 7.78
CA GLU A 51 -10.60 7.85 7.12
C GLU A 51 -9.36 6.97 7.31
N GLN A 52 -9.09 6.47 8.53
CA GLN A 52 -7.96 5.58 8.76
C GLN A 52 -8.08 4.26 7.98
N LEU A 53 -9.30 3.69 7.85
CA LEU A 53 -9.54 2.51 7.02
C LEU A 53 -9.27 2.78 5.53
N ILE A 54 -9.62 3.97 5.04
CA ILE A 54 -9.30 4.39 3.68
C ILE A 54 -7.78 4.49 3.50
N GLN A 55 -7.08 5.13 4.44
CA GLN A 55 -5.61 5.23 4.40
C GLN A 55 -4.92 3.87 4.42
N LEU A 56 -5.43 2.93 5.24
CA LEU A 56 -4.99 1.54 5.27
C LEU A 56 -5.12 0.89 3.89
N LYS A 57 -6.29 1.04 3.24
CA LYS A 57 -6.56 0.49 1.90
C LYS A 57 -5.70 1.12 0.81
N VAL A 58 -5.46 2.43 0.88
CA VAL A 58 -4.54 3.13 -0.04
C VAL A 58 -3.11 2.62 0.13
N GLY A 59 -2.66 2.40 1.36
CA GLY A 59 -1.37 1.79 1.66
C GLY A 59 -1.26 0.38 1.09
N GLU A 60 -2.27 -0.46 1.32
CA GLU A 60 -2.37 -1.83 0.78
C GLU A 60 -2.28 -1.83 -0.77
N HIS A 61 -3.03 -0.93 -1.43
CA HIS A 61 -3.03 -0.84 -2.88
C HIS A 61 -1.68 -0.36 -3.43
N SER A 62 -1.04 0.60 -2.74
CA SER A 62 0.30 1.08 -3.09
C SER A 62 1.33 -0.04 -2.98
N ALA A 63 1.28 -0.83 -1.92
CA ALA A 63 2.15 -1.98 -1.74
C ALA A 63 1.92 -3.04 -2.83
N LYS A 64 0.65 -3.34 -3.14
CA LYS A 64 0.29 -4.28 -4.21
C LYS A 64 0.73 -3.79 -5.59
N ALA A 65 0.62 -2.49 -5.87
CA ALA A 65 1.11 -1.89 -7.11
C ALA A 65 2.63 -2.00 -7.22
N GLY A 66 3.36 -1.74 -6.13
CA GLY A 66 4.81 -1.96 -6.05
C GLY A 66 5.19 -3.41 -6.35
N ALA A 67 4.52 -4.37 -5.73
CA ALA A 67 4.75 -5.80 -5.98
C ALA A 67 4.47 -6.20 -7.44
N ARG A 68 3.39 -5.69 -8.05
CA ARG A 68 3.09 -5.92 -9.47
C ARG A 68 4.14 -5.33 -10.39
N MET A 69 4.66 -4.14 -10.06
CA MET A 69 5.71 -3.49 -10.84
C MET A 69 7.01 -4.30 -10.82
N ILE A 70 7.36 -4.87 -9.67
CA ILE A 70 8.50 -5.80 -9.52
C ILE A 70 8.27 -7.04 -10.38
N GLN A 71 7.09 -7.66 -10.31
CA GLN A 71 6.77 -8.84 -11.11
C GLN A 71 6.81 -8.57 -12.62
N SER A 72 6.27 -7.44 -13.08
CA SER A 72 6.37 -7.05 -14.49
C SER A 72 7.82 -6.77 -14.91
N ALA A 73 8.65 -6.26 -14.01
CA ALA A 73 10.08 -6.08 -14.27
C ALA A 73 10.77 -7.44 -14.49
N ASP A 74 10.42 -8.45 -13.69
CA ASP A 74 10.94 -9.83 -13.83
C ASP A 74 10.45 -10.50 -15.12
N GLU A 75 9.16 -10.35 -15.48
CA GLU A 75 8.61 -10.90 -16.74
C GLU A 75 9.25 -10.26 -17.99
N VAL A 76 9.49 -8.94 -17.97
CA VAL A 76 10.22 -8.25 -19.05
C VAL A 76 11.68 -8.72 -19.10
N LEU A 77 12.31 -8.99 -17.96
CA LEU A 77 13.68 -9.50 -17.95
C LEU A 77 13.74 -10.94 -18.49
N GLY A 78 12.79 -11.80 -18.11
CA GLY A 78 12.70 -13.17 -18.62
C GLY A 78 12.48 -13.23 -20.13
N THR A 79 11.55 -12.42 -20.65
CA THR A 79 11.29 -12.33 -22.11
C THR A 79 12.49 -11.81 -22.91
N LEU A 80 13.30 -10.90 -22.33
CA LEU A 80 14.54 -10.43 -22.95
C LEU A 80 15.65 -11.49 -22.97
N ILE A 81 15.68 -12.41 -22.00
CA ILE A 81 16.61 -13.55 -21.98
C ILE A 81 16.22 -14.57 -23.05
N ASP A 82 14.94 -14.94 -23.11
CA ASP A 82 14.44 -15.92 -24.10
C ASP A 82 14.60 -15.45 -25.55
N THR A 83 14.63 -14.13 -25.79
CA THR A 83 14.87 -13.58 -27.15
C THR A 83 16.35 -13.55 -27.53
N GLN A 84 17.27 -13.63 -26.56
CA GLN A 84 18.73 -13.61 -26.81
C GLN A 84 19.36 -15.01 -26.90
N ALA A 85 18.65 -16.06 -26.49
CA ALA A 85 19.08 -17.46 -26.57
C ALA A 85 18.76 -18.08 -27.94
#